data_AF-A0AAD6B998-F1
#
_entry.id   AF-A0AAD6B998-F1
#
_cell.length_a   1.000
_cell.length_b   1.000
_cell.length_c   1.000
_cell.angle_alpha   90.00
_cell.angle_beta   90.00
_cell.angle_gamma   90.00
#
_symmetry.space_group_name_H-M   'P 1'
#
loop_
_entity.id
_entity.type
_entity.pdbx_description
1 polymer ?
#
loop_
_entity_poly.entity_id
_entity_poly.type
_entity_poly.pdbx_seq_one_letter_code
_entity_poly.pdbx_strand_id
1 'polypeptide(L)' 'MLRNMELKTQGFTVKATMKNSVVVGPPAAGAFRERPPKPTTFRKFYERGEFPMALEHDAKGNRIAWKREGNGWV' A
#
# COMPACT_ATOMS: atom_id res chain seq x y z
N MET A 1 -25.72 43.27 -2.51
CA MET A 1 -24.91 42.28 -3.25
C MET A 1 -25.56 40.92 -3.13
N LEU A 2 -26.12 40.37 -4.22
CA LEU A 2 -26.60 38.99 -4.23
C LEU A 2 -25.39 38.07 -4.44
N ARG A 3 -25.12 37.19 -3.46
CA ARG A 3 -24.10 36.14 -3.62
C ARG A 3 -24.62 35.14 -4.64
N ASN A 4 -23.95 35.03 -5.78
CA ASN A 4 -24.18 33.91 -6.69
C ASN A 4 -23.78 32.62 -5.97
N MET A 5 -24.76 31.84 -5.53
CA MET A 5 -24.54 30.53 -4.95
C MET A 5 -24.37 29.51 -6.07
N GLU A 6 -23.20 28.89 -6.10
CA GLU A 6 -22.88 27.82 -7.03
C GLU A 6 -23.58 26.52 -6.61
N LEU A 7 -24.30 25.89 -7.54
CA LEU A 7 -25.02 24.65 -7.35
C LEU A 7 -24.10 23.46 -7.60
N LYS A 8 -23.63 22.79 -6.53
CA LYS A 8 -22.86 21.55 -6.66
C LYS A 8 -23.77 20.39 -7.10
N THR A 9 -23.34 19.64 -8.12
CA THR A 9 -24.11 18.52 -8.66
C THR A 9 -23.23 17.33 -9.03
N GLN A 10 -23.84 16.15 -9.12
CA GLN A 10 -23.18 14.95 -9.64
C GLN A 10 -23.10 15.01 -11.17
N GLY A 11 -22.09 14.35 -11.72
CA GLY A 11 -21.97 14.15 -13.17
C GLY A 11 -23.18 13.38 -13.74
N PHE A 12 -23.40 13.51 -15.04
CA PHE A 12 -24.47 12.80 -15.76
C PHE A 12 -25.90 13.08 -15.25
N THR A 13 -26.15 14.26 -14.69
CA THR A 13 -27.49 14.71 -14.27
C THR A 13 -27.95 15.92 -15.08
N VAL A 14 -29.27 16.15 -15.19
CA VAL A 14 -29.82 17.35 -15.85
C VAL A 14 -29.33 18.64 -15.18
N LYS A 15 -29.10 18.61 -13.86
CA LYS A 15 -28.57 19.75 -13.10
C LYS A 15 -27.13 20.11 -13.48
N ALA A 16 -26.36 19.17 -14.04
CA ALA A 16 -24.99 19.40 -14.49
C ALA A 16 -24.88 20.32 -15.71
N THR A 17 -25.98 20.56 -16.44
CA THR A 17 -26.01 21.48 -17.58
C THR A 17 -26.64 22.84 -17.24
N MET A 18 -27.09 23.04 -15.99
CA MET A 18 -27.74 24.28 -15.55
C MET A 18 -26.70 25.40 -15.32
N LYS A 19 -27.13 26.65 -15.51
CA LYS A 19 -26.31 27.84 -15.22
C LYS A 19 -25.95 27.88 -13.73
N ASN A 20 -24.71 28.29 -13.42
CA ASN A 20 -24.14 28.34 -12.07
C ASN A 20 -24.06 26.95 -11.39
N SER A 21 -24.04 25.85 -12.16
CA SER A 21 -23.76 24.52 -11.61
C SER A 21 -22.29 24.14 -11.75
N VAL A 22 -21.75 23.43 -10.76
CA VAL A 22 -20.43 22.81 -10.83
C VAL A 22 -20.54 21.32 -10.53
N VAL A 23 -19.96 20.53 -11.43
CA VAL A 23 -19.88 19.09 -11.29
C VAL A 23 -18.78 18.75 -10.29
N VAL A 24 -19.15 18.00 -9.25
CA VAL A 24 -18.17 17.45 -8.31
C VAL A 24 -17.35 16.38 -9.03
N GLY A 25 -16.02 16.50 -8.97
CA GLY A 25 -15.12 15.50 -9.55
C GLY A 25 -15.32 14.11 -8.93
N PRO A 26 -14.83 13.05 -9.60
CA PRO A 26 -14.93 11.70 -9.07
C PRO A 26 -14.19 11.61 -7.72
N PRO A 27 -14.59 10.67 -6.84
CA PRO A 27 -13.85 10.43 -5.62
C PRO A 27 -12.40 10.04 -5.94
N ALA A 28 -11.47 10.39 -5.05
CA ALA A 28 -10.07 10.04 -5.22
C ALA A 28 -9.93 8.51 -5.33
N ALA A 29 -9.30 8.04 -6.42
CA ALA A 29 -9.13 6.61 -6.69
C ALA A 29 -8.30 5.88 -5.62
N GLY A 30 -7.51 6.62 -4.83
CA GLY A 30 -6.69 6.04 -3.76
C GLY A 30 -5.55 5.14 -4.28
N ALA A 31 -5.11 5.32 -5.53
CA ALA A 31 -4.09 4.48 -6.16
C ALA A 31 -2.76 4.45 -5.38
N PHE A 32 -2.38 5.58 -4.78
CA PHE A 32 -1.15 5.73 -3.98
C PHE A 32 -1.39 5.64 -2.47
N ARG A 33 -2.62 5.33 -2.04
CA ARG A 33 -2.90 5.14 -0.62
C ARG A 33 -2.19 3.88 -0.17
N GLU A 34 -1.32 4.01 0.82
CA GLU A 34 -0.65 2.88 1.44
C GLU A 34 -1.68 1.87 1.93
N ARG A 35 -1.43 0.58 1.65
CA ARG A 35 -2.29 -0.53 2.06
C ARG A 35 -1.53 -1.33 3.11
N PRO A 36 -2.20 -1.79 4.18
CA PRO A 36 -1.55 -2.66 5.14
C PRO A 36 -1.03 -3.91 4.43
N PRO A 37 0.21 -4.36 4.73
CA PRO A 37 0.78 -5.53 4.09
C PRO A 37 -0.03 -6.77 4.47
N LYS A 38 -0.34 -7.62 3.48
CA LYS A 38 -0.96 -8.92 3.73
C LYS A 38 0.08 -9.85 4.38
N PRO A 39 -0.33 -10.79 5.25
CA PRO A 39 0.55 -11.85 5.72
C PRO A 39 1.17 -12.60 4.53
N THR A 40 2.49 -12.77 4.53
CA THR A 40 3.21 -13.47 3.46
C THR A 40 3.55 -14.88 3.90
N THR A 41 3.54 -15.82 2.95
CA THR A 41 4.01 -17.19 3.18
C THR A 41 5.47 -17.22 3.63
N PHE A 42 6.29 -16.32 3.09
CA PHE A 42 7.67 -16.11 3.53
C PHE A 42 7.75 -15.82 5.04
N ARG A 43 6.96 -14.87 5.56
CA ARG A 43 6.95 -14.56 6.99
C ARG A 43 6.58 -15.78 7.85
N LYS A 44 5.57 -16.54 7.42
CA LYS A 44 5.14 -17.77 8.13
C LYS A 44 6.24 -18.84 8.19
N PHE A 45 6.96 -19.05 7.09
CA PHE A 45 8.05 -20.04 7.02
C PHE A 45 9.29 -19.56 7.77
N TYR A 46 9.58 -18.26 7.71
CA TYR A 46 10.67 -17.64 8.45
C TYR A 46 10.48 -17.77 9.97
N GLU A 47 9.30 -17.40 10.48
CA GLU A 47 8.97 -17.49 11.92
C GLU A 47 8.96 -18.94 12.44
N ARG A 48 8.72 -19.92 11.56
CA ARG A 48 8.78 -21.35 11.90
C ARG A 48 10.19 -21.95 11.81
N GLY A 49 11.14 -21.26 11.16
CA GLY A 49 12.51 -21.76 10.97
C GLY A 49 12.64 -22.83 9.88
N GLU A 50 11.75 -22.85 8.88
CA GLU A 50 11.82 -23.82 7.78
C GLU A 50 12.86 -23.48 6.72
N PHE A 51 13.31 -22.23 6.67
CA PHE A 51 14.32 -21.82 5.70
C PHE A 51 15.73 -22.12 6.20
N PRO A 52 16.64 -22.58 5.31
CA PRO A 52 18.06 -22.75 5.62
C PRO A 52 18.82 -21.41 5.64
N MET A 53 18.24 -20.37 6.24
CA MET A 53 18.82 -19.03 6.32
C MET A 53 18.58 -18.42 7.70
N ALA A 54 19.57 -17.67 8.21
CA ALA A 54 19.49 -16.95 9.47
C ALA A 54 20.08 -15.54 9.33
N LEU A 55 19.69 -14.64 10.23
CA LEU A 55 20.33 -13.35 10.37
C LEU A 55 21.52 -13.50 11.31
N GLU A 56 22.73 -13.26 10.81
CA GLU A 56 23.95 -13.18 11.59
C GLU A 56 24.18 -11.73 12.02
N HIS A 57 24.41 -11.51 13.31
CA HIS A 57 24.75 -10.20 13.86
C HIS A 57 26.25 -10.16 14.19
N ASP A 58 27.04 -9.49 13.35
CA ASP A 58 28.46 -9.23 13.59
C ASP A 58 28.66 -7.75 13.97
N ALA A 59 29.76 -7.42 14.64
CA ALA A 59 30.15 -6.05 14.98
C ALA A 59 30.33 -5.15 13.74
N LYS A 60 30.51 -5.75 12.56
CA LYS A 60 30.60 -5.06 11.25
C LYS A 60 29.24 -4.86 10.56
N GLY A 61 28.16 -5.38 11.12
CA GLY A 61 26.80 -5.27 10.58
C GLY A 61 26.09 -6.63 10.45
N ASN A 62 24.85 -6.58 9.96
CA ASN A 62 24.01 -7.77 9.80
C ASN A 62 24.27 -8.45 8.46
N ARG A 63 24.42 -9.78 8.47
CA ARG A 63 24.61 -10.62 7.28
C ARG A 63 23.60 -11.76 7.26
N ILE A 64 23.36 -12.33 6.08
CA ILE A 64 22.54 -13.52 5.93
C ILE A 64 23.48 -14.73 5.91
N ALA A 65 23.36 -15.59 6.92
CA ALA A 65 24.04 -16.87 6.98
C ALA A 65 23.18 -17.94 6.29
N TRP A 66 23.82 -18.82 5.53
CA TRP A 66 23.13 -19.88 4.78
C TRP A 66 23.56 -21.25 5.28
N LYS A 67 22.61 -22.15 5.52
CA LYS A 67 22.91 -23.54 5.83
C LYS A 67 23.14 -24.33 4.55
N ARG A 68 24.33 -24.92 4.38
CA ARG A 68 24.63 -25.83 3.25
C ARG A 68 24.15 -27.23 3.58
N GLU A 69 23.71 -28.00 2.58
CA GLU A 69 23.47 -29.43 2.77
C GLU A 69 24.78 -30.13 3.14
N GLY A 70 24.78 -30.84 4.27
CA GLY A 70 25.90 -31.63 4.76
C GLY A 70 26.56 -31.07 6.01
N ASN A 71 26.99 -29.79 6.06
CA ASN A 71 27.94 -29.33 7.07
C ASN A 71 27.66 -27.88 7.52
N GLY A 72 26.97 -27.69 8.65
CA GLY A 72 26.97 -26.42 9.42
C GLY A 72 26.46 -25.15 8.71
N TRP A 73 26.56 -24.02 9.41
CA TRP A 73 26.26 -22.68 8.89
C TRP A 73 27.48 -22.14 8.13
N VAL A 74 27.24 -21.43 7.02
CA VAL A 74 28.26 -20.72 6.22
C VAL A 74 27.95 -19.23 6.19
#